data_AF-A0A9P4YRQ8-F1
#
_entry.id   AF-A0A9P4YRQ8-F1
#
_cell.length_a   1.000
_cell.length_b   1.000
_cell.length_c   1.000
_cell.angle_alpha   90.00
_cell.angle_beta   90.00
_cell.angle_gamma   90.00
#
_symmetry.space_group_name_H-M   'P 1'
#
loop_
_entity.id
_entity.type
_entity.pdbx_description
1 polymer ?
#
loop_
_entity_poly.entity_id
_entity_poly.type
_entity_poly.pdbx_seq_one_letter_code
_entity_poly.pdbx_strand_id
1 'polypeptide(L)'
;MSLAQLPDEIIHHLLYFISPDDTLCRFRLVCRRLAQLSDEPLLWRHYCVNGFRYWHPRHEYAAKLSSPVGKGDWKDLYLARKRTDALISRLFDGILETKVDRLARIGQISELGYQAKDFLMAQRNTPDHVDNVLTRKYFGDTILDSIHRSAGIEQWQALADRTQPDPGLEKVLGGLDMFVLDGDSPDIDDITRMIDDRTAEFLAGHPDLELKTTRQKALLLNRWVRSENLVGLADPQHDYRNLRNCLIGQALRSSEHDSIPIISCAIYTCVARRVGLDAHCCNFPGHIHAVVQAPTGRTLDDEPVSSTLRPLDRMYLDPFGKDDEVPLSHLEALLERYDASHDVHDALSPASSATVLARTGTNIMATYVDVLGRQDIDRGDDDEDGTSHLTRLSRLYHGSGSVNLIKSLYASMWASLVITPPESWAGLDLFLGRFVRSFPEDAWLVERHLVPRAPTRRNTFGRPAGQSDDAWKLLRSIQRADRLPSPVFPRDPLNDTVSYRIGQVFRHTSHGHLGVITGWSNQGTRDLATSNSSAGRSDVGADNVREEASDSDVVNRLRLDSRTYFTYLRTTSAERYVIAEDDIEIITDPDVVDSNLFHYAGKYFKRFNRETCSFVSNNREQFPDD
;
A
#
# COMPACT_ATOMS: atom_id res chain seq x y z
N MET A 1 28.39 21.87 -46.43
CA MET A 1 27.38 20.80 -46.57
C MET A 1 26.07 21.30 -46.02
N SER A 2 24.98 21.13 -46.77
CA SER A 2 23.61 21.41 -46.31
C SER A 2 22.97 20.12 -45.78
N LEU A 3 22.09 20.21 -44.78
CA LEU A 3 21.31 19.08 -44.27
C LEU A 3 20.53 18.38 -45.40
N ALA A 4 20.13 19.12 -46.44
CA ALA A 4 19.44 18.56 -47.61
C ALA A 4 20.32 17.61 -48.46
N GLN A 5 21.64 17.64 -48.29
CA GLN A 5 22.60 16.83 -49.05
C GLN A 5 22.94 15.51 -48.34
N LEU A 6 22.51 15.32 -47.08
CA LEU A 6 22.76 14.08 -46.35
C LEU A 6 21.80 12.97 -46.81
N PRO A 7 22.20 11.69 -46.77
CA PRO A 7 21.29 10.55 -46.94
C PRO A 7 20.23 10.48 -45.85
N ASP A 8 19.07 9.89 -46.16
CA ASP A 8 17.95 9.74 -45.22
C ASP A 8 18.36 8.92 -43.99
N GLU A 9 19.21 7.91 -44.15
CA GLU A 9 19.72 7.06 -43.08
C GLU A 9 20.53 7.84 -42.05
N ILE A 10 21.34 8.80 -42.50
CA ILE A 10 22.14 9.68 -41.63
C ILE A 10 21.22 10.62 -40.86
N ILE A 11 20.21 11.17 -41.54
CA ILE A 11 19.23 12.06 -40.91
C ILE A 11 18.40 11.28 -39.87
N HIS A 12 17.96 10.06 -40.18
CA HIS A 12 17.30 9.17 -39.23
C HIS A 12 18.18 8.88 -38.02
N HIS A 13 19.47 8.60 -38.22
CA HIS A 13 20.39 8.36 -37.11
C HIS A 13 20.53 9.60 -36.21
N LEU A 14 20.59 10.80 -36.79
CA LEU A 14 20.63 12.05 -36.03
C LEU A 14 19.36 12.28 -35.20
N LEU A 15 18.18 11.86 -35.69
CA LEU A 15 16.92 12.01 -34.96
C LEU A 15 16.92 11.28 -33.61
N TYR A 16 17.65 10.17 -33.46
CA TYR A 16 17.79 9.47 -32.18
C TYR A 16 18.48 10.32 -31.08
N PHE A 17 19.18 11.38 -31.46
CA PHE A 17 19.85 12.30 -30.53
C PHE A 17 19.07 13.60 -30.30
N ILE A 18 17.90 13.76 -30.92
CA ILE A 18 17.06 14.95 -30.80
C ILE A 18 15.89 14.63 -29.88
N SER A 19 15.44 15.62 -29.10
CA SER A 19 14.28 15.43 -28.25
C SER A 19 13.01 15.17 -29.09
N PRO A 20 12.05 14.37 -28.60
CA PRO A 20 10.79 14.16 -29.31
C PRO A 20 10.01 15.47 -29.52
N ASP A 21 10.10 16.40 -28.56
CA ASP A 21 9.44 17.71 -28.62
C ASP A 21 10.06 18.59 -29.74
N ASP A 22 11.39 18.62 -29.88
CA ASP A 22 12.06 19.30 -31.00
C ASP A 22 11.74 18.62 -32.34
N THR A 23 11.63 17.28 -32.34
CA THR A 23 11.25 16.52 -33.54
C THR A 23 9.86 16.94 -34.04
N LEU A 24 8.88 17.05 -33.13
CA LEU A 24 7.50 17.43 -33.45
C LEU A 24 7.33 18.91 -33.79
N CYS A 25 7.86 19.78 -32.93
CA CYS A 25 7.55 21.20 -32.95
C CYS A 25 8.52 22.02 -33.81
N ARG A 26 9.65 21.45 -34.23
CA ARG A 26 10.68 22.18 -34.99
C ARG A 26 11.10 21.41 -36.24
N PHE A 27 11.69 20.24 -36.08
CA PHE A 27 12.31 19.49 -37.18
C PHE A 27 11.32 19.15 -38.30
N ARG A 28 10.16 18.57 -37.93
CA ARG A 28 9.08 18.22 -38.86
C ARG A 28 8.55 19.40 -39.67
N LEU A 29 8.57 20.61 -39.10
CA LEU A 29 7.98 21.80 -39.72
C LEU A 29 8.88 22.45 -40.77
N VAL A 30 10.13 22.01 -40.90
CA VAL A 30 11.12 22.62 -41.81
C VAL A 30 10.79 22.30 -43.28
N CYS A 31 10.54 21.03 -43.63
CA CYS A 31 10.16 20.64 -45.00
C CYS A 31 9.48 19.26 -45.04
N ARG A 32 8.86 18.92 -46.18
CA ARG A 32 8.14 17.65 -46.38
C ARG A 32 9.01 16.41 -46.19
N ARG A 33 10.26 16.44 -46.66
CA ARG A 33 11.20 15.32 -46.51
C ARG A 33 11.47 15.05 -45.04
N LEU A 34 11.83 16.08 -44.27
CA LEU A 34 12.07 15.95 -42.83
C LEU A 34 10.82 15.53 -42.06
N ALA A 35 9.63 15.97 -42.51
CA ALA A 35 8.38 15.53 -41.93
C ALA A 35 8.15 14.02 -42.10
N GLN A 36 8.44 13.46 -43.28
CA GLN A 36 8.34 12.03 -43.53
C GLN A 36 9.34 11.24 -42.68
N LEU A 37 10.61 11.67 -42.64
CA LEU A 37 11.65 11.03 -41.84
C LEU A 37 11.34 11.07 -40.33
N SER A 38 10.69 12.13 -39.86
CA SER A 38 10.27 12.25 -38.45
C SER A 38 9.08 11.36 -38.05
N ASP A 39 8.37 10.79 -39.02
CA ASP A 39 7.19 9.94 -38.79
C ASP A 39 7.55 8.44 -38.75
N GLU A 40 8.84 8.10 -38.79
CA GLU A 40 9.33 6.71 -38.81
C GLU A 40 8.96 5.93 -37.53
N PRO A 41 8.25 4.79 -37.61
CA PRO A 41 7.79 4.03 -36.44
C PRO A 41 8.90 3.58 -35.49
N LEU A 42 10.09 3.24 -36.02
CA LEU A 42 11.25 2.84 -35.23
C LEU A 42 11.77 3.96 -34.31
N LEU A 43 11.70 5.21 -34.77
CA LEU A 43 12.08 6.38 -33.99
C LEU A 43 11.11 6.58 -32.82
N TRP A 44 9.80 6.51 -33.09
CA TRP A 44 8.78 6.66 -32.05
C TRP A 44 8.79 5.53 -31.04
N ARG A 45 9.05 4.29 -31.48
CA ARG A 45 9.29 3.17 -30.56
C ARG A 45 10.46 3.48 -29.62
N HIS A 46 11.57 3.98 -30.16
CA HIS A 46 12.72 4.37 -29.34
C HIS A 46 12.38 5.47 -28.33
N TYR A 47 11.64 6.50 -28.72
CA TYR A 47 11.19 7.53 -27.80
C TYR A 47 10.26 7.00 -26.69
N CYS A 48 9.38 6.04 -27.00
CA CYS A 48 8.57 5.38 -25.98
C CYS A 48 9.41 4.55 -25.00
N VAL A 49 10.40 3.81 -25.50
CA VAL A 49 11.28 2.93 -24.69
C VAL A 49 12.19 3.74 -23.78
N ASN A 50 12.77 4.84 -24.28
CA ASN A 50 13.77 5.60 -23.53
C ASN A 50 13.16 6.80 -22.78
N GLY A 51 11.93 7.20 -23.13
CA GLY A 51 11.27 8.36 -22.52
C GLY A 51 10.41 8.04 -21.30
N PHE A 52 9.99 6.78 -21.11
CA PHE A 52 9.04 6.41 -20.05
C PHE A 52 9.39 5.06 -19.42
N ARG A 53 9.41 5.00 -18.08
CA ARG A 53 9.70 3.77 -17.34
C ARG A 53 8.42 2.97 -17.08
N TYR A 54 7.30 3.65 -16.80
CA TYR A 54 6.06 3.00 -16.39
C TYR A 54 4.94 3.18 -17.41
N TRP A 55 4.23 2.09 -17.71
CA TRP A 55 3.09 2.05 -18.62
C TRP A 55 1.90 1.37 -17.96
N HIS A 56 0.71 1.98 -18.09
CA HIS A 56 -0.51 1.37 -17.61
C HIS A 56 -0.90 0.15 -18.47
N PRO A 57 -1.36 -0.97 -17.87
CA PRO A 57 -1.67 -2.23 -18.57
C PRO A 57 -2.55 -2.07 -19.82
N ARG A 58 -3.54 -1.17 -19.79
CA ARG A 58 -4.42 -0.81 -20.93
C ARG A 58 -3.71 -0.49 -22.25
N HIS A 59 -2.43 -0.12 -22.23
CA HIS A 59 -1.67 0.18 -23.44
C HIS A 59 -1.02 -1.05 -24.07
N GLU A 60 -1.09 -2.22 -23.40
CA GLU A 60 -0.52 -3.49 -23.86
C GLU A 60 0.95 -3.34 -24.27
N TYR A 61 1.69 -2.50 -23.53
CA TYR A 61 3.01 -2.03 -23.93
C TYR A 61 4.01 -3.19 -24.12
N ALA A 62 4.01 -4.16 -23.21
CA ALA A 62 4.85 -5.37 -23.33
C ALA A 62 4.52 -6.18 -24.60
N ALA A 63 3.23 -6.37 -24.91
CA ALA A 63 2.82 -7.07 -26.13
C ALA A 63 3.21 -6.29 -27.40
N LYS A 64 3.11 -4.95 -27.38
CA LYS A 64 3.58 -4.08 -28.47
C LYS A 64 5.08 -4.19 -28.66
N LEU A 65 5.87 -4.28 -27.60
CA LEU A 65 7.33 -4.47 -27.68
C LEU A 65 7.72 -5.81 -28.33
N SER A 66 6.96 -6.87 -28.05
CA SER A 66 7.20 -8.19 -28.66
C SER A 66 6.67 -8.31 -30.10
N SER A 67 5.93 -7.30 -30.58
CA SER A 67 5.34 -7.28 -31.92
C SER A 67 6.26 -6.60 -32.96
N PRO A 68 6.13 -6.94 -34.26
CA PRO A 68 6.83 -6.23 -35.33
C PRO A 68 6.51 -4.72 -35.32
N VAL A 69 7.53 -3.88 -35.51
CA VAL A 69 7.43 -2.41 -35.31
C VAL A 69 6.37 -1.76 -36.19
N GLY A 70 6.25 -2.19 -37.45
CA GLY A 70 5.28 -1.64 -38.41
C GLY A 70 3.81 -1.90 -38.08
N LYS A 71 3.50 -2.74 -37.08
CA LYS A 71 2.13 -2.95 -36.58
C LYS A 71 1.76 -2.03 -35.40
N GLY A 72 2.74 -1.36 -34.79
CA GLY A 72 2.54 -0.53 -33.61
C GLY A 72 2.34 0.94 -33.97
N ASP A 73 1.27 1.53 -33.46
CA ASP A 73 1.04 2.98 -33.52
C ASP A 73 1.85 3.71 -32.44
N TRP A 74 3.18 3.70 -32.60
CA TRP A 74 4.12 4.19 -31.58
C TRP A 74 4.05 5.70 -31.39
N LYS A 75 3.80 6.45 -32.47
CA LYS A 75 3.70 7.90 -32.42
C LYS A 75 2.46 8.33 -31.66
N ASP A 76 1.30 7.77 -31.97
CA ASP A 76 0.08 8.14 -31.26
C ASP A 76 0.12 7.67 -29.81
N LEU A 77 0.76 6.53 -29.52
CA LEU A 77 1.04 6.10 -28.15
C LEU A 77 1.88 7.13 -27.38
N TYR A 78 2.96 7.64 -27.99
CA TYR A 78 3.81 8.68 -27.39
C TYR A 78 3.02 9.98 -27.14
N LEU A 79 2.28 10.45 -28.15
CA LEU A 79 1.49 11.68 -28.06
C LEU A 79 0.37 11.56 -27.01
N ALA A 80 -0.30 10.41 -26.95
CA ALA A 80 -1.28 10.12 -25.92
C ALA A 80 -0.64 10.20 -24.53
N ARG A 81 0.56 9.62 -24.35
CA ARG A 81 1.26 9.69 -23.07
C ARG A 81 1.63 11.12 -22.68
N LYS A 82 2.18 11.93 -23.59
CA LYS A 82 2.51 13.34 -23.31
C LYS A 82 1.29 14.18 -22.92
N ARG A 83 0.12 13.91 -23.53
CA ARG A 83 -1.15 14.57 -23.14
C ARG A 83 -1.55 14.18 -21.71
N THR A 84 -1.39 12.91 -21.35
CA THR A 84 -1.63 12.43 -19.99
C THR A 84 -0.67 13.10 -19.00
N ASP A 85 0.63 13.19 -19.29
CA ASP A 85 1.60 13.86 -18.41
C ASP A 85 1.26 15.35 -18.21
N ALA A 86 0.83 16.04 -19.27
CA ALA A 86 0.38 17.43 -19.17
C ALA A 86 -0.90 17.60 -18.34
N LEU A 87 -1.80 16.61 -18.36
CA LEU A 87 -2.97 16.58 -17.49
C LEU A 87 -2.54 16.34 -16.03
N ILE A 88 -1.67 15.37 -15.77
CA ILE A 88 -1.16 15.05 -14.44
C ILE A 88 -0.50 16.28 -13.83
N SER A 89 0.39 16.96 -14.58
CA SER A 89 1.05 18.18 -14.11
C SER A 89 0.05 19.24 -13.68
N ARG A 90 -0.97 19.51 -14.51
CA ARG A 90 -2.00 20.52 -14.20
C ARG A 90 -2.82 20.16 -12.97
N LEU A 91 -3.22 18.89 -12.84
CA LEU A 91 -3.96 18.41 -11.67
C LEU A 91 -3.09 18.51 -10.40
N PHE A 92 -1.81 18.14 -10.50
CA PHE A 92 -0.87 18.19 -9.40
C PHE A 92 -0.59 19.62 -8.96
N ASP A 93 -0.37 20.54 -9.89
CA ASP A 93 -0.22 21.97 -9.56
C ASP A 93 -1.46 22.51 -8.84
N GLY A 94 -2.67 22.09 -9.24
CA GLY A 94 -3.91 22.42 -8.53
C GLY A 94 -4.01 21.84 -7.11
N ILE A 95 -3.39 20.68 -6.83
CA ILE A 95 -3.29 20.11 -5.48
C ILE A 95 -2.40 20.98 -4.59
N LEU A 96 -1.30 21.51 -5.16
CA LEU A 96 -0.35 22.37 -4.45
C LEU A 96 -0.91 23.77 -4.20
N GLU A 97 -1.75 24.27 -5.12
CA GLU A 97 -2.30 25.62 -5.09
C GLU A 97 -3.43 25.78 -4.06
N THR A 98 -4.37 24.83 -4.01
CA THR A 98 -5.60 24.97 -3.21
C THR A 98 -5.99 23.69 -2.48
N LYS A 99 -6.76 23.82 -1.39
CA LYS A 99 -7.46 22.69 -0.74
C LYS A 99 -8.74 22.30 -1.44
N VAL A 100 -9.35 23.20 -2.20
CA VAL A 100 -10.63 22.95 -2.88
C VAL A 100 -10.43 21.94 -4.00
N ASP A 101 -11.25 20.89 -4.04
CA ASP A 101 -11.17 19.75 -4.96
C ASP A 101 -9.84 18.99 -4.91
N ARG A 102 -9.12 19.06 -3.79
CA ARG A 102 -7.81 18.41 -3.67
C ARG A 102 -7.93 16.90 -3.73
N LEU A 103 -8.84 16.31 -2.97
CA LEU A 103 -9.08 14.86 -2.99
C LEU A 103 -9.59 14.42 -4.36
N ALA A 104 -10.45 15.22 -5.00
CA ALA A 104 -10.92 14.97 -6.36
C ALA A 104 -9.78 14.96 -7.40
N ARG A 105 -8.82 15.88 -7.31
CA ARG A 105 -7.64 15.89 -8.19
C ARG A 105 -6.70 14.73 -7.91
N ILE A 106 -6.49 14.38 -6.62
CA ILE A 106 -5.75 13.19 -6.22
C ILE A 106 -6.36 11.96 -6.89
N GLY A 107 -7.67 11.75 -6.74
CA GLY A 107 -8.38 10.63 -7.37
C GLY A 107 -8.21 10.58 -8.88
N GLN A 108 -8.34 11.72 -9.57
CA GLN A 108 -8.14 11.79 -11.03
C GLN A 108 -6.73 11.41 -11.47
N ILE A 109 -5.70 11.78 -10.71
CA ILE A 109 -4.32 11.36 -11.02
C ILE A 109 -4.17 9.86 -10.73
N SER A 110 -4.66 9.39 -9.59
CA SER A 110 -4.54 7.99 -9.18
C SER A 110 -5.24 7.02 -10.15
N GLU A 111 -6.37 7.42 -10.75
CA GLU A 111 -7.07 6.63 -11.78
C GLU A 111 -6.26 6.45 -13.08
N LEU A 112 -5.27 7.30 -13.35
CA LEU A 112 -4.34 7.12 -14.47
C LEU A 112 -3.32 6.00 -14.19
N GLY A 113 -3.27 5.51 -12.95
CA GLY A 113 -2.47 4.37 -12.51
C GLY A 113 -0.99 4.54 -12.85
N TYR A 114 -0.40 3.51 -13.46
CA TYR A 114 1.06 3.48 -13.66
C TYR A 114 1.56 4.55 -14.64
N GLN A 115 0.68 5.21 -15.39
CA GLN A 115 1.09 6.36 -16.19
C GLN A 115 1.46 7.60 -15.36
N ALA A 116 1.03 7.67 -14.11
CA ALA A 116 1.40 8.79 -13.26
C ALA A 116 2.75 8.58 -12.54
N LYS A 117 3.26 7.33 -12.47
CA LYS A 117 4.42 6.97 -11.65
C LYS A 117 5.67 7.78 -12.01
N ASP A 118 6.02 7.89 -13.30
CA ASP A 118 7.20 8.66 -13.74
C ASP A 118 7.15 10.12 -13.22
N PHE A 119 6.00 10.78 -13.37
CA PHE A 119 5.81 12.16 -12.91
C PHE A 119 5.87 12.26 -11.39
N LEU A 120 5.15 11.39 -10.68
CA LEU A 120 5.05 11.46 -9.22
C LEU A 120 6.37 11.12 -8.53
N MET A 121 7.15 10.18 -9.08
CA MET A 121 8.51 9.91 -8.60
C MET A 121 9.44 11.10 -8.78
N ALA A 122 9.28 11.87 -9.88
CA ALA A 122 10.01 13.13 -10.03
C ALA A 122 9.60 14.17 -8.97
N GLN A 123 8.32 14.22 -8.58
CA GLN A 123 7.85 15.10 -7.48
C GLN A 123 8.38 14.66 -6.12
N ARG A 124 8.39 13.35 -5.85
CA ARG A 124 9.00 12.74 -4.64
C ARG A 124 10.49 13.07 -4.53
N ASN A 125 11.21 13.07 -5.64
CA ASN A 125 12.64 13.35 -5.67
C ASN A 125 12.94 14.85 -5.90
N THR A 126 11.99 15.74 -5.61
CA THR A 126 12.20 17.19 -5.70
C THR A 126 13.39 17.62 -4.83
N PRO A 127 14.35 18.38 -5.36
CA PRO A 127 15.49 18.88 -4.58
C PRO A 127 15.08 19.82 -3.44
N ASP A 128 15.85 19.82 -2.34
CA ASP A 128 15.53 20.57 -1.11
C ASP A 128 15.55 22.10 -1.25
N HIS A 129 16.16 22.63 -2.32
CA HIS A 129 16.17 24.07 -2.59
C HIS A 129 14.86 24.59 -3.21
N VAL A 130 13.95 23.71 -3.62
CA VAL A 130 12.65 24.10 -4.19
C VAL A 130 11.72 24.59 -3.09
N ASP A 131 11.09 25.76 -3.27
CA ASP A 131 10.31 26.43 -2.21
C ASP A 131 9.20 25.55 -1.61
N ASN A 132 8.51 24.77 -2.44
CA ASN A 132 7.44 23.87 -2.02
C ASN A 132 7.85 22.39 -1.95
N VAL A 133 9.12 22.11 -1.66
CA VAL A 133 9.68 20.75 -1.64
C VAL A 133 8.89 19.78 -0.76
N LEU A 134 8.57 20.13 0.50
CA LEU A 134 7.86 19.22 1.40
C LEU A 134 6.48 18.85 0.87
N THR A 135 5.75 19.83 0.34
CA THR A 135 4.41 19.62 -0.24
C THR A 135 4.46 18.74 -1.49
N ARG A 136 5.44 18.96 -2.39
CA ARG A 136 5.64 18.13 -3.58
C ARG A 136 5.99 16.69 -3.22
N LYS A 137 6.91 16.49 -2.28
CA LYS A 137 7.30 15.16 -1.78
C LYS A 137 6.10 14.42 -1.21
N TYR A 138 5.38 15.06 -0.27
CA TYR A 138 4.24 14.47 0.40
C TYR A 138 3.11 14.06 -0.56
N PHE A 139 2.66 14.95 -1.44
CA PHE A 139 1.57 14.59 -2.37
C PHE A 139 2.04 13.66 -3.48
N GLY A 140 3.31 13.74 -3.89
CA GLY A 140 3.92 12.74 -4.78
C GLY A 140 3.80 11.33 -4.19
N ASP A 141 4.28 11.16 -2.96
CA ASP A 141 4.20 9.89 -2.21
C ASP A 141 2.77 9.44 -1.95
N THR A 142 1.91 10.35 -1.50
CA THR A 142 0.52 10.01 -1.16
C THR A 142 -0.27 9.49 -2.36
N ILE A 143 -0.07 10.10 -3.54
CA ILE A 143 -0.73 9.65 -4.77
C ILE A 143 -0.11 8.34 -5.26
N LEU A 144 1.22 8.18 -5.18
CA LEU A 144 1.89 6.92 -5.51
C LEU A 144 1.38 5.76 -4.65
N ASP A 145 1.34 5.94 -3.34
CA ASP A 145 0.78 4.99 -2.38
C ASP A 145 -0.65 4.59 -2.78
N SER A 146 -1.49 5.56 -3.14
CA SER A 146 -2.87 5.32 -3.54
C SER A 146 -2.98 4.50 -4.84
N ILE A 147 -2.10 4.76 -5.81
CA ILE A 147 -1.98 3.95 -7.04
C ILE A 147 -1.56 2.51 -6.73
N HIS A 148 -0.58 2.33 -5.84
CA HIS A 148 -0.13 1.01 -5.42
C HIS A 148 -1.24 0.22 -4.72
N ARG A 149 -1.95 0.85 -3.78
CA ARG A 149 -3.11 0.25 -3.10
C ARG A 149 -4.19 -0.18 -4.10
N SER A 150 -4.47 0.64 -5.12
CA SER A 150 -5.39 0.28 -6.20
C SER A 150 -4.95 -1.03 -6.89
N ALA A 151 -3.68 -1.14 -7.26
CA ALA A 151 -3.15 -2.34 -7.92
C ALA A 151 -3.30 -3.60 -7.06
N GLY A 152 -3.10 -3.48 -5.74
CA GLY A 152 -3.34 -4.57 -4.78
C GLY A 152 -4.83 -4.94 -4.66
N ILE A 153 -5.71 -3.94 -4.55
CA ILE A 153 -7.17 -4.14 -4.50
C ILE A 153 -7.69 -4.82 -5.77
N GLU A 154 -7.16 -4.46 -6.94
CA GLU A 154 -7.53 -5.08 -8.22
C GLU A 154 -7.20 -6.58 -8.26
N GLN A 155 -6.12 -7.04 -7.62
CA GLN A 155 -5.85 -8.49 -7.49
C GLN A 155 -6.92 -9.18 -6.65
N TRP A 156 -7.34 -8.57 -5.54
CA TRP A 156 -8.39 -9.14 -4.69
C TRP A 156 -9.77 -9.10 -5.34
N GLN A 157 -10.04 -8.11 -6.18
CA GLN A 157 -11.27 -8.07 -6.97
C GLN A 157 -11.28 -9.17 -8.04
N ALA A 158 -10.18 -9.37 -8.76
CA ALA A 158 -10.04 -10.47 -9.71
C ALA A 158 -10.21 -11.83 -9.02
N LEU A 159 -9.67 -12.00 -7.80
CA LEU A 159 -9.87 -13.20 -6.99
C LEU A 159 -11.32 -13.41 -6.56
N ALA A 160 -12.04 -12.34 -6.21
CA ALA A 160 -13.45 -12.40 -5.80
C ALA A 160 -14.40 -12.66 -6.98
N ASP A 161 -14.03 -12.21 -8.19
CA ASP A 161 -14.78 -12.40 -9.42
C ASP A 161 -14.50 -13.78 -10.04
N ARG A 162 -15.42 -14.72 -9.84
CA ARG A 162 -15.32 -16.08 -10.37
C ARG A 162 -15.27 -16.17 -11.91
N THR A 163 -15.55 -15.08 -12.62
CA THR A 163 -15.43 -15.03 -14.09
C THR A 163 -14.01 -14.74 -14.56
N GLN A 164 -13.16 -14.22 -13.68
CA GLN A 164 -11.76 -13.93 -13.96
C GLN A 164 -10.86 -15.12 -13.57
N PRO A 165 -9.72 -15.26 -14.25
CA PRO A 165 -8.72 -16.25 -13.83
C PRO A 165 -8.17 -15.89 -12.44
N ASP A 166 -7.82 -16.90 -11.64
CA ASP A 166 -7.11 -16.70 -10.38
C ASP A 166 -5.79 -15.94 -10.66
N PRO A 167 -5.56 -14.78 -10.02
CA PRO A 167 -4.33 -14.00 -10.20
C PRO A 167 -3.04 -14.74 -9.83
N GLY A 168 -3.14 -15.81 -9.05
CA GLY A 168 -2.01 -16.51 -8.45
C GLY A 168 -1.78 -16.06 -7.01
N LEU A 169 -1.40 -17.01 -6.15
CA LEU A 169 -1.28 -16.79 -4.70
C LEU A 169 -0.26 -15.70 -4.36
N GLU A 170 0.86 -15.64 -5.08
CA GLU A 170 1.90 -14.63 -4.90
C GLU A 170 1.42 -13.22 -5.20
N LYS A 171 0.54 -13.03 -6.20
CA LYS A 171 -0.01 -11.71 -6.54
C LYS A 171 -1.09 -11.32 -5.55
N VAL A 172 -1.92 -12.27 -5.13
CA VAL A 172 -2.94 -12.08 -4.09
C VAL A 172 -2.30 -11.63 -2.78
N LEU A 173 -1.25 -12.31 -2.32
CA LEU A 173 -0.52 -11.93 -1.11
C LEU A 173 0.31 -10.66 -1.33
N GLY A 174 0.93 -10.49 -2.49
CA GLY A 174 1.63 -9.26 -2.88
C GLY A 174 0.74 -8.02 -2.88
N GLY A 175 -0.58 -8.17 -3.01
CA GLY A 175 -1.53 -7.08 -2.79
C GLY A 175 -1.44 -6.44 -1.40
N LEU A 176 -1.02 -7.20 -0.36
CA LEU A 176 -0.76 -6.65 0.97
C LEU A 176 0.52 -5.81 0.99
N ASP A 177 1.57 -6.26 0.31
CA ASP A 177 2.83 -5.53 0.15
C ASP A 177 2.61 -4.16 -0.51
N MET A 178 1.66 -4.05 -1.44
CA MET A 178 1.34 -2.79 -2.13
C MET A 178 0.91 -1.65 -1.21
N PHE A 179 0.44 -1.94 0.00
CA PHE A 179 0.04 -0.91 0.96
C PHE A 179 1.22 -0.28 1.70
N VAL A 180 2.39 -0.94 1.70
CA VAL A 180 3.58 -0.54 2.45
C VAL A 180 4.79 -0.33 1.54
N LEU A 181 4.60 -0.24 0.23
CA LEU A 181 5.65 0.17 -0.67
C LEU A 181 6.10 1.59 -0.34
N ASP A 182 7.38 1.84 -0.54
CA ASP A 182 7.96 3.17 -0.46
C ASP A 182 8.90 3.40 -1.65
N GLY A 183 8.67 4.46 -2.42
CA GLY A 183 9.56 4.87 -3.49
C GLY A 183 9.73 3.88 -4.65
N ASP A 184 10.99 3.55 -4.94
CA ASP A 184 11.42 2.58 -5.96
C ASP A 184 11.17 1.11 -5.55
N SER A 185 10.40 0.89 -4.47
CA SER A 185 10.10 -0.46 -4.00
C SER A 185 9.54 -1.34 -5.13
N PRO A 186 9.95 -2.62 -5.21
CA PRO A 186 9.50 -3.52 -6.26
C PRO A 186 7.99 -3.74 -6.18
N ASP A 187 7.34 -3.86 -7.34
CA ASP A 187 5.90 -3.99 -7.52
C ASP A 187 5.43 -5.46 -7.31
N ILE A 188 4.13 -5.74 -7.48
CA ILE A 188 3.60 -7.12 -7.42
C ILE A 188 4.29 -8.03 -8.44
N ASP A 189 4.53 -7.55 -9.66
CA ASP A 189 5.18 -8.36 -10.70
C ASP A 189 6.65 -8.68 -10.37
N ASP A 190 7.30 -7.88 -9.52
CA ASP A 190 8.63 -8.21 -9.02
C ASP A 190 8.60 -9.42 -8.08
N ILE A 191 7.56 -9.56 -7.25
CA ILE A 191 7.39 -10.74 -6.38
C ILE A 191 7.28 -12.01 -7.24
N THR A 192 6.51 -11.95 -8.34
CA THR A 192 6.42 -13.04 -9.31
C THR A 192 7.80 -13.37 -9.90
N ARG A 193 8.56 -12.36 -10.34
CA ARG A 193 9.93 -12.56 -10.87
C ARG A 193 10.86 -13.19 -9.85
N MET A 194 10.84 -12.73 -8.60
CA MET A 194 11.69 -13.29 -7.55
C MET A 194 11.41 -14.79 -7.34
N ILE A 195 10.15 -15.21 -7.40
CA ILE A 195 9.78 -16.63 -7.33
C ILE A 195 10.22 -17.37 -8.60
N ASP A 196 10.06 -16.78 -9.78
CA ASP A 196 10.52 -17.36 -11.05
C ASP A 196 12.03 -17.58 -11.05
N ASP A 197 12.81 -16.60 -10.57
CA ASP A 197 14.27 -16.67 -10.46
C ASP A 197 14.69 -17.81 -9.51
N ARG A 198 14.09 -17.91 -8.32
CA ARG A 198 14.33 -19.03 -7.40
C ARG A 198 13.94 -20.38 -7.99
N THR A 199 12.86 -20.42 -8.76
CA THR A 199 12.46 -21.65 -9.46
C THR A 199 13.50 -22.04 -10.50
N ALA A 200 14.03 -21.08 -11.27
CA ALA A 200 15.06 -21.33 -12.27
C ALA A 200 16.37 -21.84 -11.61
N GLU A 201 16.75 -21.28 -10.46
CA GLU A 201 17.88 -21.78 -9.65
C GLU A 201 17.68 -23.23 -9.22
N PHE A 202 16.50 -23.57 -8.69
CA PHE A 202 16.18 -24.95 -8.30
C PHE A 202 16.26 -25.92 -9.48
N LEU A 203 15.66 -25.56 -10.63
CA LEU A 203 15.66 -26.40 -11.83
C LEU A 203 17.07 -26.58 -12.40
N ALA A 204 17.91 -25.53 -12.37
CA ALA A 204 19.30 -25.62 -12.81
C ALA A 204 20.13 -26.56 -11.92
N GLY A 205 19.84 -26.61 -10.61
CA GLY A 205 20.49 -27.52 -9.66
C GLY A 205 20.02 -28.97 -9.75
N HIS A 206 18.87 -29.24 -10.39
CA HIS A 206 18.24 -30.56 -10.41
C HIS A 206 17.80 -30.97 -11.84
N PRO A 207 18.74 -31.21 -12.77
CA PRO A 207 18.41 -31.55 -14.16
C PRO A 207 17.69 -32.90 -14.31
N ASP A 208 17.78 -33.78 -13.30
CA ASP A 208 17.13 -35.09 -13.25
C ASP A 208 15.74 -35.04 -12.59
N LEU A 209 15.20 -33.85 -12.29
CA LEU A 209 13.92 -33.68 -11.59
C LEU A 209 12.79 -34.45 -12.27
N GLU A 210 12.74 -34.47 -13.61
CA GLU A 210 11.69 -35.17 -14.37
C GLU A 210 11.70 -36.69 -14.22
N LEU A 211 12.79 -37.28 -13.75
CA LEU A 211 12.87 -38.71 -13.47
C LEU A 211 12.32 -39.08 -12.09
N LYS A 212 11.99 -38.09 -11.25
CA LYS A 212 11.54 -38.27 -9.88
C LYS A 212 10.01 -38.33 -9.82
N THR A 213 9.49 -39.13 -8.89
CA THR A 213 8.05 -39.20 -8.63
C THR A 213 7.52 -37.89 -8.05
N THR A 214 6.20 -37.70 -8.07
CA THR A 214 5.55 -36.54 -7.43
C THR A 214 5.99 -36.38 -5.97
N ARG A 215 6.02 -37.47 -5.19
CA ARG A 215 6.48 -37.47 -3.79
C ARG A 215 7.95 -37.03 -3.67
N GLN A 216 8.81 -37.58 -4.53
CA GLN A 216 10.24 -37.28 -4.51
C GLN A 216 10.52 -35.83 -4.92
N LYS A 217 9.84 -35.32 -5.94
CA LYS A 217 9.93 -33.91 -6.37
C LYS A 217 9.52 -32.97 -5.23
N ALA A 218 8.40 -33.26 -4.56
CA ALA A 218 7.88 -32.45 -3.46
C ALA A 218 8.82 -32.43 -2.25
N LEU A 219 9.33 -33.58 -1.80
CA LEU A 219 10.30 -33.66 -0.69
C LEU A 219 11.63 -32.99 -1.02
N LEU A 220 12.12 -33.19 -2.24
CA LEU A 220 13.35 -32.56 -2.69
C LEU A 220 13.23 -31.03 -2.68
N LEU A 221 12.13 -30.50 -3.21
CA LEU A 221 11.88 -29.06 -3.19
C LEU A 221 11.74 -28.54 -1.76
N ASN A 222 11.02 -29.26 -0.88
CA ASN A 222 10.82 -28.85 0.52
C ASN A 222 12.15 -28.71 1.27
N ARG A 223 13.05 -29.68 1.08
CA ARG A 223 14.41 -29.64 1.65
C ARG A 223 15.23 -28.49 1.05
N TRP A 224 15.12 -28.27 -0.26
CA TRP A 224 15.85 -27.22 -0.95
C TRP A 224 15.42 -25.81 -0.50
N VAL A 225 14.11 -25.51 -0.44
CA VAL A 225 13.66 -24.17 0.00
C VAL A 225 14.11 -23.86 1.43
N ARG A 226 14.21 -24.89 2.28
CA ARG A 226 14.72 -24.77 3.65
C ARG A 226 16.24 -24.60 3.69
N SER A 227 16.99 -25.37 2.89
CA SER A 227 18.46 -25.26 2.84
C SER A 227 18.95 -23.93 2.26
N GLU A 228 18.20 -23.34 1.34
CA GLU A 228 18.45 -22.01 0.78
C GLU A 228 17.89 -20.87 1.65
N ASN A 229 17.39 -21.19 2.85
CA ASN A 229 16.85 -20.23 3.80
C ASN A 229 15.76 -19.34 3.18
N LEU A 230 14.86 -19.89 2.35
CA LEU A 230 13.75 -19.17 1.71
C LEU A 230 12.45 -19.21 2.54
N VAL A 231 12.43 -20.03 3.59
CA VAL A 231 11.25 -20.31 4.43
C VAL A 231 11.68 -20.55 5.88
N GLY A 232 10.75 -20.37 6.83
CA GLY A 232 11.01 -20.53 8.25
C GLY A 232 11.36 -19.21 8.95
N LEU A 233 11.74 -19.31 10.22
CA LEU A 233 12.19 -18.18 11.04
C LEU A 233 13.46 -18.57 11.78
N ALA A 234 14.45 -17.67 11.79
CA ALA A 234 15.66 -17.86 12.59
C ALA A 234 15.38 -17.84 14.11
N ASP A 235 14.55 -16.88 14.57
CA ASP A 235 14.11 -16.78 15.97
C ASP A 235 12.58 -16.73 16.08
N PRO A 236 11.90 -17.89 16.15
CA PRO A 236 10.45 -17.94 16.28
C PRO A 236 9.90 -17.32 17.57
N GLN A 237 10.69 -17.15 18.63
CA GLN A 237 10.19 -16.61 19.90
C GLN A 237 10.00 -15.10 19.82
N HIS A 238 10.92 -14.41 19.15
CA HIS A 238 10.92 -12.95 19.04
C HIS A 238 10.32 -12.46 17.72
N ASP A 239 10.53 -13.16 16.61
CA ASP A 239 10.19 -12.65 15.27
C ASP A 239 8.88 -13.20 14.69
N TYR A 240 8.16 -14.08 15.40
CA TYR A 240 6.89 -14.61 14.90
C TYR A 240 5.84 -13.51 14.66
N ARG A 241 5.83 -12.47 15.49
CA ARG A 241 4.93 -11.31 15.36
C ARG A 241 5.55 -10.15 14.58
N ASN A 242 6.67 -10.38 13.90
CA ASN A 242 7.24 -9.34 13.07
C ASN A 242 6.39 -9.16 11.80
N LEU A 243 5.95 -7.93 11.56
CA LEU A 243 5.09 -7.56 10.45
C LEU A 243 5.72 -7.89 9.09
N ARG A 244 7.05 -7.76 8.98
CA ARG A 244 7.81 -8.13 7.77
C ARG A 244 7.52 -9.57 7.35
N ASN A 245 7.47 -10.47 8.32
CA ASN A 245 7.37 -11.90 8.10
C ASN A 245 5.95 -12.32 7.65
N CYS A 246 4.95 -11.41 7.76
CA CYS A 246 3.59 -11.58 7.26
C CYS A 246 3.39 -11.17 5.80
N LEU A 247 4.40 -10.55 5.16
CA LEU A 247 4.32 -9.97 3.82
C LEU A 247 5.26 -10.74 2.88
N ILE A 248 4.72 -11.35 1.82
CA ILE A 248 5.48 -12.26 0.97
C ILE A 248 6.61 -11.53 0.23
N GLY A 249 6.37 -10.31 -0.25
CA GLY A 249 7.39 -9.52 -0.92
C GLY A 249 8.49 -9.07 0.03
N GLN A 250 8.15 -8.71 1.26
CA GLN A 250 9.14 -8.37 2.29
C GLN A 250 9.99 -9.58 2.71
N ALA A 251 9.36 -10.75 2.91
CA ALA A 251 10.06 -11.98 3.23
C ALA A 251 11.05 -12.37 2.11
N LEU A 252 10.61 -12.37 0.85
CA LEU A 252 11.46 -12.74 -0.28
C LEU A 252 12.65 -11.80 -0.50
N ARG A 253 12.56 -10.53 -0.08
CA ARG A 253 13.63 -9.53 -0.21
C ARG A 253 14.65 -9.61 0.92
N SER A 254 14.32 -10.29 2.00
CA SER A 254 15.21 -10.42 3.14
C SER A 254 16.33 -11.39 2.87
N SER A 255 17.54 -11.05 3.31
CA SER A 255 18.68 -11.99 3.27
C SER A 255 18.35 -13.26 4.05
N GLU A 256 17.65 -13.12 5.17
CA GLU A 256 17.25 -14.23 6.03
C GLU A 256 15.98 -14.94 5.55
N HIS A 257 15.23 -14.34 4.60
CA HIS A 257 13.88 -14.74 4.15
C HIS A 257 12.90 -15.23 5.23
N ASP A 258 13.05 -14.71 6.45
CA ASP A 258 12.15 -14.97 7.57
C ASP A 258 10.68 -14.80 7.17
N SER A 259 9.90 -15.85 7.41
CA SER A 259 8.49 -15.91 7.06
C SER A 259 7.71 -16.73 8.08
N ILE A 260 6.53 -16.23 8.46
CA ILE A 260 5.62 -17.01 9.31
C ILE A 260 5.09 -18.23 8.54
N PRO A 261 4.55 -19.27 9.21
CA PRO A 261 4.18 -20.53 8.55
C PRO A 261 3.31 -20.39 7.29
N ILE A 262 2.40 -19.42 7.27
CA ILE A 262 1.53 -19.16 6.11
C ILE A 262 2.26 -18.58 4.91
N ILE A 263 3.25 -17.72 5.14
CA ILE A 263 4.08 -17.17 4.07
C ILE A 263 5.09 -18.21 3.62
N SER A 264 5.69 -19.00 4.53
CA SER A 264 6.55 -20.13 4.16
C SER A 264 5.84 -21.16 3.27
N CYS A 265 4.60 -21.54 3.62
CA CYS A 265 3.80 -22.43 2.79
C CYS A 265 3.43 -21.79 1.44
N ALA A 266 3.10 -20.50 1.43
CA ALA A 266 2.81 -19.78 0.19
C ALA A 266 4.03 -19.76 -0.75
N ILE A 267 5.23 -19.46 -0.24
CA ILE A 267 6.48 -19.47 -1.02
C ILE A 267 6.71 -20.86 -1.62
N TYR A 268 6.68 -21.92 -0.79
CA TYR A 268 6.84 -23.30 -1.26
C TYR A 268 5.83 -23.65 -2.35
N THR A 269 4.55 -23.37 -2.15
CA THR A 269 3.49 -23.73 -3.12
C THR A 269 3.62 -22.96 -4.43
N CYS A 270 4.05 -21.69 -4.39
CA CYS A 270 4.29 -20.90 -5.60
C CYS A 270 5.45 -21.46 -6.43
N VAL A 271 6.54 -21.92 -5.80
CA VAL A 271 7.66 -22.59 -6.49
C VAL A 271 7.25 -23.99 -6.97
N ALA A 272 6.57 -24.76 -6.11
CA ALA A 272 6.11 -26.12 -6.41
C ALA A 272 5.24 -26.18 -7.66
N ARG A 273 4.33 -25.22 -7.83
CA ARG A 273 3.47 -25.13 -9.03
C ARG A 273 4.26 -24.85 -10.30
N ARG A 274 5.32 -24.04 -10.22
CA ARG A 274 6.18 -23.73 -11.39
C ARG A 274 7.05 -24.91 -11.81
N VAL A 275 7.38 -25.81 -10.88
CA VAL A 275 8.06 -27.08 -11.19
C VAL A 275 7.10 -28.21 -11.57
N GLY A 276 5.81 -27.91 -11.75
CA GLY A 276 4.79 -28.84 -12.26
C GLY A 276 4.09 -29.68 -11.20
N LEU A 277 4.20 -29.35 -9.91
CA LEU A 277 3.46 -30.02 -8.84
C LEU A 277 2.08 -29.37 -8.64
N ASP A 278 1.06 -30.19 -8.34
CA ASP A 278 -0.25 -29.69 -7.89
C ASP A 278 -0.21 -29.40 -6.38
N ALA A 279 0.35 -28.24 -6.03
CA ALA A 279 0.61 -27.83 -4.66
C ALA A 279 -0.27 -26.65 -4.23
N HIS A 280 -0.77 -26.71 -2.99
CA HIS A 280 -1.61 -25.68 -2.37
C HIS A 280 -1.28 -25.53 -0.90
N CYS A 281 -1.66 -24.41 -0.29
CA CYS A 281 -1.73 -24.33 1.17
C CYS A 281 -2.88 -25.22 1.66
N CYS A 282 -2.81 -25.72 2.90
CA CYS A 282 -3.83 -26.56 3.51
C CYS A 282 -4.81 -25.71 4.35
N ASN A 283 -6.07 -26.10 4.43
CA ASN A 283 -7.06 -25.43 5.29
C ASN A 283 -6.88 -25.69 6.80
N PHE A 284 -5.79 -26.36 7.19
CA PHE A 284 -5.54 -26.78 8.56
C PHE A 284 -5.57 -25.61 9.56
N PRO A 285 -6.34 -25.70 10.67
CA PRO A 285 -6.43 -24.65 11.67
C PRO A 285 -5.09 -24.45 12.42
N GLY A 286 -4.78 -23.20 12.78
CA GLY A 286 -3.52 -22.88 13.45
C GLY A 286 -2.33 -22.94 12.49
N HIS A 287 -1.41 -23.90 12.69
CA HIS A 287 -0.20 -24.07 11.86
C HIS A 287 -0.58 -24.60 10.48
N ILE A 288 -0.36 -23.78 9.45
CA ILE A 288 -0.69 -24.14 8.09
C ILE A 288 0.40 -25.01 7.48
N HIS A 289 -0.03 -25.99 6.68
CA HIS A 289 0.82 -26.94 5.99
C HIS A 289 0.68 -26.74 4.48
N ALA A 290 1.63 -27.25 3.70
CA ALA A 290 1.47 -27.41 2.26
C ALA A 290 0.85 -28.80 1.97
N VAL A 291 -0.04 -28.87 0.98
CA VAL A 291 -0.61 -30.11 0.47
C VAL A 291 -0.23 -30.27 -0.99
N VAL A 292 0.28 -31.45 -1.36
CA VAL A 292 0.60 -31.81 -2.74
C VAL A 292 -0.29 -32.97 -3.16
N GLN A 293 -0.94 -32.82 -4.31
CA GLN A 293 -1.84 -33.82 -4.87
C GLN A 293 -1.17 -34.59 -6.00
N ALA A 294 -1.46 -35.89 -6.07
CA ALA A 294 -1.02 -36.71 -7.19
C ALA A 294 -1.73 -36.30 -8.50
N PRO A 295 -1.08 -36.49 -9.66
CA PRO A 295 -1.74 -36.31 -10.95
C PRO A 295 -2.97 -37.21 -11.11
N THR A 296 -3.96 -36.77 -11.89
CA THR A 296 -5.18 -37.57 -12.13
C THR A 296 -4.85 -38.95 -12.71
N GLY A 297 -5.30 -40.00 -12.03
CA GLY A 297 -5.08 -41.39 -12.45
C GLY A 297 -3.76 -42.01 -11.99
N ARG A 298 -2.92 -41.27 -11.24
CA ARG A 298 -1.67 -41.77 -10.64
C ARG A 298 -1.65 -41.57 -9.11
N THR A 299 -0.84 -42.35 -8.42
CA THR A 299 -0.48 -42.12 -7.01
C THR A 299 0.66 -41.10 -6.92
N LEU A 300 1.02 -40.68 -5.70
CA LEU A 300 2.19 -39.81 -5.49
C LEU A 300 3.52 -40.44 -5.91
N ASP A 301 3.54 -41.77 -6.01
CA ASP A 301 4.70 -42.58 -6.40
C ASP A 301 4.63 -42.98 -7.89
N ASP A 302 3.78 -42.30 -8.68
CA ASP A 302 3.54 -42.49 -10.13
C ASP A 302 2.96 -43.84 -10.57
N GLU A 303 2.46 -44.64 -9.63
CA GLU A 303 1.76 -45.88 -9.92
C GLU A 303 0.33 -45.61 -10.42
N PRO A 304 -0.19 -46.37 -11.39
CA PRO A 304 -1.55 -46.20 -11.89
C PRO A 304 -2.61 -46.55 -10.82
N VAL A 305 -3.59 -45.67 -10.63
CA VAL A 305 -4.67 -45.90 -9.64
C VAL A 305 -5.69 -46.88 -10.19
N SER A 306 -6.09 -47.86 -9.38
CA SER A 306 -7.05 -48.91 -9.75
C SER A 306 -8.49 -48.43 -10.03
N SER A 307 -8.84 -47.19 -9.64
CA SER A 307 -10.13 -46.56 -9.91
C SER A 307 -9.99 -45.04 -9.94
N THR A 308 -10.48 -44.41 -11.02
CA THR A 308 -10.50 -42.95 -11.21
C THR A 308 -11.53 -42.23 -10.34
N LEU A 309 -12.39 -42.96 -9.62
CA LEU A 309 -13.41 -42.41 -8.72
C LEU A 309 -12.89 -42.18 -7.29
N ARG A 310 -11.64 -42.56 -6.97
CA ARG A 310 -11.05 -42.29 -5.66
C ARG A 310 -10.60 -40.83 -5.53
N PRO A 311 -10.65 -40.23 -4.32
CA PRO A 311 -9.97 -38.98 -4.06
C PRO A 311 -8.50 -39.05 -4.47
N LEU A 312 -7.96 -37.97 -5.03
CA LEU A 312 -6.54 -37.87 -5.38
C LEU A 312 -5.70 -38.18 -4.15
N ASP A 313 -4.63 -38.95 -4.33
CA ASP A 313 -3.64 -39.22 -3.30
C ASP A 313 -2.94 -37.91 -2.90
N ARG A 314 -2.70 -37.71 -1.59
CA ARG A 314 -2.21 -36.44 -1.03
C ARG A 314 -1.10 -36.68 -0.03
N MET A 315 -0.12 -35.79 -0.05
CA MET A 315 0.90 -35.69 0.99
C MET A 315 0.91 -34.28 1.59
N TYR A 316 1.38 -34.20 2.84
CA TYR A 316 1.45 -32.95 3.58
C TYR A 316 2.90 -32.64 3.93
N LEU A 317 3.24 -31.36 3.83
CA LEU A 317 4.59 -30.86 4.10
C LEU A 317 4.49 -29.66 5.04
N ASP A 318 5.55 -29.45 5.80
CA ASP A 318 5.72 -28.29 6.67
C ASP A 318 6.98 -27.52 6.26
N PRO A 319 6.90 -26.69 5.19
CA PRO A 319 8.03 -25.88 4.75
C PRO A 319 8.64 -25.01 5.86
N PHE A 320 7.84 -24.63 6.85
CA PHE A 320 8.30 -23.81 7.98
C PHE A 320 9.15 -24.60 8.98
N GLY A 321 8.79 -25.84 9.31
CA GLY A 321 9.40 -26.57 10.42
C GLY A 321 10.07 -27.91 10.12
N LYS A 322 9.72 -28.61 9.02
CA LYS A 322 10.13 -30.00 8.80
C LYS A 322 10.57 -30.28 7.36
N ASP A 323 11.64 -31.06 7.23
CA ASP A 323 12.20 -31.48 5.94
C ASP A 323 11.41 -32.62 5.29
N ASP A 324 10.85 -33.50 6.12
CA ASP A 324 10.16 -34.72 5.70
C ASP A 324 8.65 -34.56 5.65
N GLU A 325 8.00 -35.54 5.02
CA GLU A 325 6.54 -35.62 4.95
C GLU A 325 5.91 -35.63 6.34
N VAL A 326 4.87 -34.83 6.52
CA VAL A 326 4.08 -34.79 7.75
C VAL A 326 3.08 -35.96 7.71
N PRO A 327 3.17 -36.95 8.62
CA PRO A 327 2.28 -38.09 8.59
C PRO A 327 0.82 -37.66 8.79
N LEU A 328 -0.11 -38.23 8.03
CA LEU A 328 -1.54 -37.95 8.16
C LEU A 328 -2.04 -38.18 9.59
N SER A 329 -1.59 -39.26 10.24
CA SER A 329 -1.94 -39.59 11.64
C SER A 329 -1.52 -38.51 12.63
N HIS A 330 -0.45 -37.77 12.33
CA HIS A 330 -0.02 -36.64 13.16
C HIS A 330 -0.98 -35.46 13.02
N LEU A 331 -1.44 -35.17 11.80
CA LEU A 331 -2.40 -34.10 11.53
C LEU A 331 -3.78 -34.41 12.13
N GLU A 332 -4.24 -35.65 12.02
CA GLU A 332 -5.48 -36.13 12.64
C GLU A 332 -5.41 -35.98 14.17
N ALA A 333 -4.32 -36.41 14.80
CA ALA A 333 -4.10 -36.26 16.24
C ALA A 333 -4.00 -34.79 16.68
N LEU A 334 -3.51 -33.89 15.82
CA LEU A 334 -3.51 -32.45 16.10
C LEU A 334 -4.93 -31.85 15.99
N LEU A 335 -5.73 -32.28 15.01
CA LEU A 335 -7.12 -31.83 14.86
C LEU A 335 -7.98 -32.23 16.07
N GLU A 336 -7.80 -33.45 16.58
CA GLU A 336 -8.47 -33.91 17.80
C GLU A 336 -8.20 -32.99 19.01
N ARG A 337 -7.05 -32.29 19.03
CA ARG A 337 -6.69 -31.34 20.11
C ARG A 337 -7.24 -29.93 19.90
N TYR A 338 -7.53 -29.52 18.66
CA TYR A 338 -8.05 -28.19 18.34
C TYR A 338 -9.57 -28.03 18.55
N ASP A 339 -10.24 -29.09 19.01
CA ASP A 339 -11.69 -29.24 19.27
C ASP A 339 -12.50 -29.83 18.10
N ALA A 340 -13.46 -30.70 18.43
CA ALA A 340 -14.12 -31.69 17.56
C ALA A 340 -15.14 -31.11 16.55
N SER A 341 -15.14 -29.79 16.34
CA SER A 341 -16.10 -29.08 15.48
C SER A 341 -15.65 -28.92 14.03
N HIS A 342 -14.37 -29.19 13.73
CA HIS A 342 -13.84 -29.10 12.37
C HIS A 342 -14.06 -30.41 11.61
N ASP A 343 -14.60 -30.31 10.39
CA ASP A 343 -14.61 -31.44 9.47
C ASP A 343 -13.16 -31.75 9.06
N VAL A 344 -12.68 -32.95 9.43
CA VAL A 344 -11.32 -33.42 9.11
C VAL A 344 -11.05 -33.35 7.62
N HIS A 345 -12.05 -33.64 6.78
CA HIS A 345 -11.88 -33.59 5.33
C HIS A 345 -11.69 -32.16 4.83
N ASP A 346 -12.42 -31.20 5.40
CA ASP A 346 -12.29 -29.78 5.07
C ASP A 346 -10.97 -29.19 5.57
N ALA A 347 -10.57 -29.51 6.81
CA ALA A 347 -9.30 -29.05 7.38
C ALA A 347 -8.07 -29.57 6.62
N LEU A 348 -8.16 -30.75 6.01
CA LEU A 348 -7.09 -31.36 5.21
C LEU A 348 -7.24 -31.10 3.69
N SER A 349 -8.18 -30.24 3.30
CA SER A 349 -8.38 -29.86 1.91
C SER A 349 -7.42 -28.74 1.48
N PRO A 350 -7.12 -28.63 0.17
CA PRO A 350 -6.49 -27.45 -0.40
C PRO A 350 -7.25 -26.16 -0.05
N ALA A 351 -6.53 -25.19 0.50
CA ALA A 351 -7.03 -23.87 0.79
C ALA A 351 -7.13 -23.04 -0.49
N SER A 352 -8.22 -22.27 -0.60
CA SER A 352 -8.33 -21.24 -1.65
C SER A 352 -7.37 -20.08 -1.38
N SER A 353 -6.91 -19.40 -2.42
CA SER A 353 -6.11 -18.17 -2.30
C SER A 353 -6.80 -17.11 -1.42
N ALA A 354 -8.15 -17.05 -1.44
CA ALA A 354 -8.93 -16.16 -0.58
C ALA A 354 -8.84 -16.55 0.90
N THR A 355 -8.85 -17.85 1.21
CA THR A 355 -8.65 -18.35 2.58
C THR A 355 -7.25 -18.01 3.10
N VAL A 356 -6.23 -18.21 2.28
CA VAL A 356 -4.83 -17.89 2.64
C VAL A 356 -4.67 -16.38 2.86
N LEU A 357 -5.25 -15.54 2.00
CA LEU A 357 -5.25 -14.09 2.18
C LEU A 357 -5.95 -13.67 3.47
N ALA A 358 -7.14 -14.20 3.76
CA ALA A 358 -7.89 -13.89 4.96
C ALA A 358 -7.11 -14.24 6.24
N ARG A 359 -6.50 -15.43 6.28
CA ARG A 359 -5.65 -15.87 7.41
C ARG A 359 -4.40 -15.01 7.55
N THR A 360 -3.81 -14.57 6.44
CA THR A 360 -2.66 -13.65 6.46
C THR A 360 -3.06 -12.29 7.04
N GLY A 361 -4.22 -11.76 6.64
CA GLY A 361 -4.80 -10.55 7.23
C GLY A 361 -5.04 -10.67 8.74
N THR A 362 -5.50 -11.83 9.21
CA THR A 362 -5.65 -12.10 10.66
C THR A 362 -4.30 -12.09 11.39
N ASN A 363 -3.22 -12.59 10.80
CA ASN A 363 -1.88 -12.51 11.40
C ASN A 363 -1.39 -11.05 11.50
N ILE A 364 -1.67 -10.23 10.49
CA ILE A 364 -1.36 -8.79 10.51
C ILE A 364 -2.15 -8.09 11.62
N MET A 365 -3.47 -8.36 11.73
CA MET A 365 -4.31 -7.82 12.80
C MET A 365 -3.82 -8.25 14.19
N ALA A 366 -3.44 -9.52 14.35
CA ALA A 366 -2.93 -10.04 15.60
C ALA A 366 -1.59 -9.36 15.98
N THR A 367 -0.73 -9.09 15.00
CA THR A 367 0.50 -8.30 15.18
C THR A 367 0.19 -6.88 15.65
N TYR A 368 -0.78 -6.20 15.02
CA TYR A 368 -1.24 -4.88 15.44
C TYR A 368 -1.71 -4.86 16.89
N VAL A 369 -2.56 -5.82 17.29
CA VAL A 369 -3.08 -5.92 18.66
C VAL A 369 -1.96 -6.22 19.67
N ASP A 370 -1.00 -7.08 19.33
CA ASP A 370 0.13 -7.41 20.21
C ASP A 370 1.05 -6.19 20.42
N VAL A 371 1.31 -5.41 19.37
CA VAL A 371 2.06 -4.15 19.48
C VAL A 371 1.33 -3.16 20.38
N LEU A 372 0.01 -2.98 20.21
CA LEU A 372 -0.77 -2.07 21.07
C LEU A 372 -0.79 -2.52 22.53
N GLY A 373 -1.03 -3.82 22.80
CA GLY A 373 -1.11 -4.33 24.16
C GLY A 373 0.21 -4.26 24.94
N ARG A 374 1.33 -4.05 24.27
CA ARG A 374 2.67 -3.92 24.86
C ARG A 374 3.17 -2.48 24.96
N GLN A 375 2.51 -1.52 24.32
CA GLN A 375 2.88 -0.09 24.43
C GLN A 375 2.84 0.43 25.88
N ASP A 376 2.03 -0.19 26.74
CA ASP A 376 1.92 0.17 28.16
C ASP A 376 3.06 -0.42 29.03
N ILE A 377 3.80 -1.40 28.52
CA ILE A 377 4.80 -2.17 29.28
C ILE A 377 6.23 -1.72 28.93
N ASP A 378 6.46 -1.25 27.71
CA ASP A 378 7.80 -1.06 27.10
C ASP A 378 8.54 0.23 27.52
N ARG A 379 8.32 0.74 28.75
CA ARG A 379 9.09 1.87 29.30
C ARG A 379 10.50 1.47 29.81
N GLY A 380 11.01 0.27 29.53
CA GLY A 380 12.29 -0.17 30.11
C GLY A 380 13.01 -1.40 29.57
N ASP A 381 12.54 -2.10 28.53
CA ASP A 381 13.26 -3.26 27.96
C ASP A 381 13.79 -2.92 26.55
N ASP A 382 14.92 -2.20 26.52
CA ASP A 382 15.72 -2.08 25.30
C ASP A 382 16.47 -3.42 25.08
N ASP A 383 16.37 -3.99 23.88
CA ASP A 383 17.19 -5.14 23.47
C ASP A 383 18.71 -4.80 23.52
N GLU A 384 19.59 -5.81 23.48
CA GLU A 384 21.06 -5.63 23.54
C GLU A 384 21.63 -4.62 22.52
N ASP A 385 20.92 -4.40 21.41
CA ASP A 385 21.26 -3.44 20.34
C ASP A 385 20.64 -2.04 20.52
N GLY A 386 19.96 -1.75 21.64
CA GLY A 386 19.35 -0.46 21.94
C GLY A 386 18.13 -0.10 21.06
N THR A 387 17.55 -1.09 20.37
CA THR A 387 16.33 -0.93 19.58
C THR A 387 15.15 -1.47 20.39
N SER A 388 14.14 -0.63 20.70
CA SER A 388 12.93 -1.10 21.38
C SER A 388 12.27 -2.25 20.59
N HIS A 389 11.79 -3.25 21.31
CA HIS A 389 11.10 -4.42 20.77
C HIS A 389 9.91 -4.02 19.86
N LEU A 390 9.18 -2.95 20.18
CA LEU A 390 8.10 -2.40 19.34
C LEU A 390 8.59 -1.92 17.97
N THR A 391 9.80 -1.36 17.93
CA THR A 391 10.45 -0.95 16.68
C THR A 391 10.80 -2.18 15.85
N ARG A 392 11.29 -3.26 16.47
CA ARG A 392 11.59 -4.52 15.78
C ARG A 392 10.35 -5.12 15.11
N LEU A 393 9.24 -5.25 15.84
CA LEU A 393 8.01 -5.89 15.33
C LEU A 393 7.35 -5.17 14.16
N SER A 394 7.53 -3.86 14.07
CA SER A 394 6.88 -3.01 13.06
C SER A 394 7.80 -2.61 11.91
N ARG A 395 9.09 -2.99 11.98
CA ARG A 395 10.12 -2.60 11.00
C ARG A 395 9.93 -3.34 9.68
N LEU A 396 9.86 -2.57 8.61
CA LEU A 396 10.00 -3.04 7.23
C LEU A 396 11.31 -2.49 6.63
N TYR A 397 11.61 -2.82 5.37
CA TYR A 397 12.80 -2.28 4.68
C TYR A 397 12.82 -0.75 4.59
N HIS A 398 11.64 -0.17 4.47
CA HIS A 398 11.44 1.26 4.28
C HIS A 398 10.27 1.77 5.14
N GLY A 399 10.16 3.09 5.26
CA GLY A 399 9.14 3.74 6.05
C GLY A 399 9.35 3.64 7.57
N SER A 400 8.47 4.32 8.30
CA SER A 400 8.43 4.29 9.77
C SER A 400 7.61 3.10 10.27
N GLY A 401 8.08 2.41 11.31
CA GLY A 401 7.40 1.23 11.85
C GLY A 401 5.95 1.49 12.27
N SER A 402 5.67 2.59 12.96
CA SER A 402 4.30 2.96 13.36
C SER A 402 3.38 3.19 12.16
N VAL A 403 3.91 3.80 11.09
CA VAL A 403 3.17 4.07 9.85
C VAL A 403 2.91 2.78 9.09
N ASN A 404 3.93 1.91 8.99
CA ASN A 404 3.83 0.61 8.34
C ASN A 404 2.76 -0.26 9.00
N LEU A 405 2.71 -0.24 10.33
CA LEU A 405 1.72 -0.98 11.09
C LEU A 405 0.27 -0.54 10.77
N ILE A 406 0.03 0.77 10.69
CA ILE A 406 -1.27 1.33 10.31
C ILE A 406 -1.61 0.99 8.84
N LYS A 407 -0.65 1.12 7.93
CA LYS A 407 -0.80 0.78 6.51
C LYS A 407 -1.14 -0.70 6.31
N SER A 408 -0.45 -1.62 7.01
CA SER A 408 -0.73 -3.05 6.93
C SER A 408 -2.07 -3.44 7.54
N LEU A 409 -2.46 -2.82 8.67
CA LEU A 409 -3.79 -3.00 9.21
C LEU A 409 -4.86 -2.58 8.20
N TYR A 410 -4.68 -1.41 7.58
CA TYR A 410 -5.58 -0.92 6.54
C TYR A 410 -5.66 -1.89 5.34
N ALA A 411 -4.54 -2.48 4.93
CA ALA A 411 -4.49 -3.53 3.92
C ALA A 411 -5.34 -4.75 4.30
N SER A 412 -5.23 -5.24 5.55
CA SER A 412 -6.01 -6.40 6.00
C SER A 412 -7.53 -6.13 6.03
N MET A 413 -7.92 -4.89 6.35
CA MET A 413 -9.34 -4.50 6.38
C MET A 413 -9.89 -4.41 4.96
N TRP A 414 -9.12 -3.83 4.03
CA TRP A 414 -9.46 -3.83 2.61
C TRP A 414 -9.59 -5.25 2.05
N ALA A 415 -8.59 -6.12 2.28
CA ALA A 415 -8.60 -7.50 1.82
C ALA A 415 -9.87 -8.22 2.28
N SER A 416 -10.21 -8.10 3.57
CA SER A 416 -11.43 -8.68 4.16
C SER A 416 -12.71 -8.21 3.46
N LEU A 417 -12.87 -6.90 3.24
CA LEU A 417 -14.05 -6.34 2.57
C LEU A 417 -14.12 -6.75 1.09
N VAL A 418 -13.00 -6.78 0.37
CA VAL A 418 -13.00 -7.05 -1.07
C VAL A 418 -13.28 -8.52 -1.38
N ILE A 419 -12.76 -9.46 -0.59
CA ILE A 419 -12.98 -10.90 -0.83
C ILE A 419 -14.31 -11.41 -0.28
N THR A 420 -14.94 -10.69 0.65
CA THR A 420 -16.23 -11.08 1.22
C THR A 420 -17.39 -10.45 0.44
N PRO A 421 -18.55 -11.15 0.37
CA PRO A 421 -19.75 -10.57 -0.22
C PRO A 421 -20.24 -9.38 0.62
N PRO A 422 -20.82 -8.34 0.00
CA PRO A 422 -21.25 -7.10 0.67
C PRO A 422 -22.24 -7.31 1.82
N GLU A 423 -23.03 -8.37 1.76
CA GLU A 423 -23.96 -8.77 2.82
C GLU A 423 -23.21 -9.17 4.10
N SER A 424 -21.95 -9.59 4.01
CA SER A 424 -21.13 -10.10 5.10
C SER A 424 -20.01 -9.13 5.52
N TRP A 425 -20.07 -7.86 5.11
CA TRP A 425 -19.11 -6.82 5.50
C TRP A 425 -19.16 -6.49 7.00
N ALA A 426 -18.62 -7.38 7.82
CA ALA A 426 -18.32 -7.13 9.21
C ALA A 426 -17.18 -6.09 9.31
N GLY A 427 -17.35 -5.08 10.16
CA GLY A 427 -16.31 -4.07 10.38
C GLY A 427 -16.23 -2.96 9.33
N LEU A 428 -17.22 -2.80 8.44
CA LEU A 428 -17.28 -1.67 7.51
C LEU A 428 -17.18 -0.32 8.24
N ASP A 429 -17.86 -0.16 9.37
CA ASP A 429 -17.82 1.09 10.15
C ASP A 429 -16.42 1.35 10.73
N LEU A 430 -15.75 0.31 11.23
CA LEU A 430 -14.37 0.42 11.71
C LEU A 430 -13.42 0.79 10.56
N PHE A 431 -13.61 0.19 9.38
CA PHE A 431 -12.86 0.50 8.17
C PHE A 431 -13.06 1.96 7.78
N LEU A 432 -14.31 2.41 7.71
CA LEU A 432 -14.67 3.77 7.34
C LEU A 432 -14.13 4.79 8.34
N GLY A 433 -14.24 4.53 9.65
CA GLY A 433 -13.66 5.38 10.68
C GLY A 433 -12.15 5.55 10.53
N ARG A 434 -11.43 4.47 10.21
CA ARG A 434 -9.98 4.52 9.97
C ARG A 434 -9.62 5.19 8.64
N PHE A 435 -10.33 4.88 7.57
CA PHE A 435 -10.20 5.50 6.26
C PHE A 435 -10.26 7.03 6.37
N VAL A 436 -11.26 7.57 7.05
CA VAL A 436 -11.45 9.03 7.18
C VAL A 436 -10.35 9.70 7.97
N ARG A 437 -9.85 9.05 9.02
CA ARG A 437 -8.82 9.61 9.90
C ARG A 437 -7.43 9.57 9.26
N SER A 438 -7.11 8.48 8.57
CA SER A 438 -5.72 8.17 8.20
C SER A 438 -5.47 8.24 6.68
N PHE A 439 -6.48 7.94 5.86
CA PHE A 439 -6.32 7.82 4.39
C PHE A 439 -7.47 8.49 3.60
N PRO A 440 -7.87 9.75 3.89
CA PRO A 440 -8.95 10.41 3.15
C PRO A 440 -8.63 10.58 1.66
N GLU A 441 -7.35 10.57 1.28
CA GLU A 441 -6.86 10.60 -0.10
C GLU A 441 -7.28 9.37 -0.92
N ASP A 442 -7.65 8.26 -0.25
CA ASP A 442 -8.17 7.04 -0.86
C ASP A 442 -9.70 7.07 -1.06
N ALA A 443 -10.35 8.24 -0.96
CA ALA A 443 -11.79 8.37 -1.17
C ALA A 443 -12.25 7.81 -2.53
N TRP A 444 -11.43 8.01 -3.56
CA TRP A 444 -11.68 7.47 -4.89
C TRP A 444 -11.61 5.93 -4.94
N LEU A 445 -10.75 5.28 -4.13
CA LEU A 445 -10.70 3.82 -4.02
C LEU A 445 -12.00 3.28 -3.42
N VAL A 446 -12.49 3.92 -2.35
CA VAL A 446 -13.76 3.53 -1.72
C VAL A 446 -14.92 3.70 -2.70
N GLU A 447 -14.97 4.83 -3.40
CA GLU A 447 -15.98 5.12 -4.42
C GLU A 447 -15.94 4.15 -5.60
N ARG A 448 -14.74 3.77 -6.06
CA ARG A 448 -14.56 2.87 -7.20
C ARG A 448 -14.80 1.41 -6.86
N HIS A 449 -14.30 0.93 -5.73
CA HIS A 449 -14.20 -0.50 -5.46
C HIS A 449 -15.26 -1.03 -4.47
N LEU A 450 -15.76 -0.20 -3.55
CA LEU A 450 -16.75 -0.65 -2.55
C LEU A 450 -18.17 -0.16 -2.87
N VAL A 451 -18.35 1.12 -3.23
CA VAL A 451 -19.70 1.68 -3.48
C VAL A 451 -20.50 0.89 -4.52
N PRO A 452 -19.94 0.46 -5.68
CA PRO A 452 -20.71 -0.28 -6.69
C PRO A 452 -21.17 -1.66 -6.22
N ARG A 453 -20.50 -2.22 -5.19
CA ARG A 453 -20.83 -3.51 -4.59
C ARG A 453 -21.81 -3.37 -3.44
N ALA A 454 -22.04 -2.17 -2.91
CA ALA A 454 -22.92 -1.97 -1.77
C ALA A 454 -24.35 -2.48 -2.09
N PRO A 455 -25.02 -3.15 -1.14
CA PRO A 455 -26.36 -3.67 -1.37
C PRO A 455 -27.34 -2.52 -1.67
N THR A 456 -27.90 -2.50 -2.89
CA THR A 456 -28.95 -1.53 -3.24
C THR A 456 -30.18 -1.71 -2.33
N ARG A 457 -30.80 -0.59 -1.92
CA ARG A 457 -31.98 -0.48 -1.02
C ARG A 457 -33.20 -1.39 -1.32
N ARG A 458 -33.22 -2.18 -2.39
CA ARG A 458 -34.44 -2.83 -2.89
C ARG A 458 -34.73 -4.24 -2.39
N ASN A 459 -33.79 -4.97 -1.76
CA ASN A 459 -33.99 -6.43 -1.57
C ASN A 459 -33.70 -7.02 -0.19
N THR A 460 -33.72 -6.25 0.90
CA THR A 460 -33.63 -6.85 2.24
C THR A 460 -34.87 -6.56 3.07
N PHE A 461 -35.90 -7.41 2.93
CA PHE A 461 -36.84 -7.64 4.01
C PHE A 461 -36.06 -8.21 5.20
N GLY A 462 -35.77 -7.38 6.20
CA GLY A 462 -35.27 -7.86 7.51
C GLY A 462 -33.95 -7.30 8.03
N ARG A 463 -33.20 -6.47 7.30
CA ARG A 463 -32.09 -5.68 7.88
C ARG A 463 -32.56 -4.27 8.23
N PRO A 464 -32.25 -3.72 9.42
CA PRO A 464 -32.56 -2.34 9.73
C PRO A 464 -31.86 -1.43 8.70
N ALA A 465 -32.66 -0.69 7.93
CA ALA A 465 -32.24 0.15 6.81
C ALA A 465 -31.38 1.38 7.19
N GLY A 466 -30.78 1.40 8.39
CA GLY A 466 -30.03 2.54 8.94
C GLY A 466 -28.52 2.48 8.70
N GLN A 467 -27.86 1.33 8.95
CA GLN A 467 -26.40 1.27 9.03
C GLN A 467 -25.67 1.50 7.68
N SER A 468 -26.11 0.87 6.59
CA SER A 468 -25.41 1.01 5.29
C SER A 468 -25.59 2.38 4.66
N ASP A 469 -26.73 3.04 4.89
CA ASP A 469 -27.01 4.36 4.33
C ASP A 469 -26.18 5.45 5.05
N ASP A 470 -25.92 5.25 6.35
CA ASP A 470 -25.04 6.09 7.18
C ASP A 470 -23.55 5.93 6.81
N ALA A 471 -23.09 4.71 6.57
CA ALA A 471 -21.72 4.41 6.13
C ALA A 471 -21.28 5.26 4.92
N TRP A 472 -22.11 5.36 3.88
CA TRP A 472 -21.79 6.18 2.70
C TRP A 472 -22.03 7.68 2.88
N LYS A 473 -22.75 8.11 3.92
CA LYS A 473 -22.85 9.55 4.25
C LYS A 473 -21.48 10.09 4.63
N LEU A 474 -20.65 9.29 5.28
CA LEU A 474 -19.28 9.67 5.64
C LEU A 474 -18.44 10.05 4.41
N LEU A 475 -18.43 9.19 3.39
CA LEU A 475 -17.73 9.44 2.13
C LEU A 475 -18.25 10.71 1.44
N ARG A 476 -19.59 10.85 1.34
CA ARG A 476 -20.20 12.05 0.76
C ARG A 476 -19.87 13.32 1.54
N SER A 477 -19.78 13.23 2.86
CA SER A 477 -19.40 14.36 3.72
C SER A 477 -17.96 14.79 3.45
N ILE A 478 -17.02 13.86 3.27
CA ILE A 478 -15.64 14.17 2.87
C ILE A 478 -15.59 14.84 1.51
N GLN A 479 -16.24 14.24 0.51
CA GLN A 479 -16.25 14.79 -0.85
C GLN A 479 -16.91 16.16 -0.90
N ARG A 480 -17.96 16.40 -0.09
CA ARG A 480 -18.58 17.71 0.04
C ARG A 480 -17.64 18.71 0.71
N ALA A 481 -16.94 18.31 1.78
CA ALA A 481 -15.97 19.15 2.45
C ALA A 481 -14.81 19.53 1.52
N ASP A 482 -14.33 18.60 0.69
CA ASP A 482 -13.27 18.83 -0.30
C ASP A 482 -13.65 19.92 -1.32
N ARG A 483 -14.92 20.03 -1.69
CA ARG A 483 -15.43 21.04 -2.64
C ARG A 483 -15.62 22.43 -2.05
N LEU A 484 -15.60 22.54 -0.72
CA LEU A 484 -15.91 23.79 -0.03
C LEU A 484 -14.63 24.53 0.34
N PRO A 485 -14.55 25.85 0.11
CA PRO A 485 -13.47 26.66 0.65
C PRO A 485 -13.37 26.52 2.17
N SER A 486 -12.15 26.46 2.69
CA SER A 486 -11.92 26.46 4.13
C SER A 486 -12.36 27.79 4.76
N PRO A 487 -12.89 27.78 5.98
CA PRO A 487 -13.16 29.03 6.71
C PRO A 487 -11.86 29.80 6.92
N VAL A 488 -11.90 31.12 6.74
CA VAL A 488 -10.72 32.00 6.87
C VAL A 488 -10.62 32.51 8.31
N PHE A 489 -9.43 32.38 8.91
CA PHE A 489 -9.10 32.86 10.25
C PHE A 489 -7.98 33.92 10.15
N PRO A 490 -8.33 35.18 9.88
CA PRO A 490 -7.36 36.27 9.85
C PRO A 490 -6.90 36.65 11.27
N ARG A 491 -5.69 37.20 11.36
CA ARG A 491 -5.18 37.85 12.57
C ARG A 491 -5.67 39.28 12.62
N ASP A 492 -6.87 39.45 13.18
CA ASP A 492 -7.48 40.75 13.42
C ASP A 492 -7.09 41.31 14.80
N PRO A 493 -7.24 42.63 15.07
CA PRO A 493 -6.96 43.22 16.38
C PRO A 493 -7.74 42.60 17.56
N LEU A 494 -8.85 41.91 17.27
CA LEU A 494 -9.65 41.15 18.24
C LEU A 494 -9.02 39.79 18.61
N ASN A 495 -8.12 39.27 17.78
CA ASN A 495 -7.43 37.98 17.91
C ASN A 495 -5.90 38.17 18.05
N ASP A 496 -5.43 39.40 18.29
CA ASP A 496 -4.01 39.76 18.47
C ASP A 496 -3.38 39.12 19.74
N THR A 497 -4.20 38.40 20.51
CA THR A 497 -3.84 37.63 21.70
C THR A 497 -3.38 36.19 21.39
N VAL A 498 -3.36 35.75 20.13
CA VAL A 498 -2.89 34.40 19.77
C VAL A 498 -1.37 34.36 19.77
N SER A 499 -0.78 33.82 20.84
CA SER A 499 0.65 33.88 21.14
C SER A 499 1.58 33.15 20.17
N TYR A 500 1.08 32.13 19.46
CA TYR A 500 1.90 31.29 18.58
C TYR A 500 1.41 31.30 17.14
N ARG A 501 2.35 31.05 16.21
CA ARG A 501 2.16 31.05 14.76
C ARG A 501 2.21 29.65 14.17
N ILE A 502 1.54 29.49 13.04
CA ILE A 502 1.57 28.22 12.29
C ILE A 502 2.99 27.95 11.81
N GLY A 503 3.40 26.69 11.93
CA GLY A 503 4.73 26.22 11.57
C GLY A 503 5.78 26.36 12.67
N GLN A 504 5.48 27.00 13.80
CA GLN A 504 6.39 26.95 14.95
C GLN A 504 6.44 25.54 15.53
N VAL A 505 7.66 25.10 15.85
CA VAL A 505 7.93 23.81 16.49
C VAL A 505 7.95 24.03 18.00
N PHE A 506 7.36 23.09 18.74
CA PHE A 506 7.30 23.15 20.18
C PHE A 506 7.54 21.78 20.82
N ARG A 507 7.85 21.81 22.10
CA ARG A 507 7.89 20.67 23.01
C ARG A 507 6.68 20.72 23.93
N HIS A 508 5.97 19.61 24.05
CA HIS A 508 4.87 19.49 24.99
C HIS A 508 5.43 19.50 26.42
N THR A 509 4.95 20.40 27.29
CA THR A 509 5.51 20.58 28.64
C THR A 509 5.35 19.35 29.54
N SER A 510 4.17 18.72 29.54
CA SER A 510 3.90 17.53 30.37
C SER A 510 4.38 16.20 29.76
N HIS A 511 4.31 16.05 28.42
CA HIS A 511 4.59 14.79 27.73
C HIS A 511 5.96 14.74 27.04
N GLY A 512 6.63 15.88 26.86
CA GLY A 512 7.99 15.97 26.32
C GLY A 512 8.12 15.73 24.80
N HIS A 513 7.06 15.33 24.09
CA HIS A 513 7.12 15.09 22.65
C HIS A 513 7.15 16.38 21.83
N LEU A 514 7.67 16.29 20.61
CA LEU A 514 7.73 17.40 19.67
C LEU A 514 6.46 17.50 18.83
N GLY A 515 6.03 18.74 18.58
CA GLY A 515 4.89 19.06 17.73
C GLY A 515 5.16 20.27 16.86
N VAL A 516 4.46 20.35 15.73
CA VAL A 516 4.44 21.55 14.87
C VAL A 516 3.01 22.08 14.76
N ILE A 517 2.82 23.37 14.99
CA ILE A 517 1.50 24.01 14.99
C ILE A 517 0.96 24.08 13.56
N THR A 518 -0.24 23.56 13.32
CA THR A 518 -0.90 23.51 11.99
C THR A 518 -2.10 24.44 11.86
N GLY A 519 -2.55 25.06 12.96
CA GLY A 519 -3.72 25.94 13.00
C GLY A 519 -4.11 26.31 14.43
N TRP A 520 -5.00 27.29 14.61
CA TRP A 520 -5.43 27.78 15.91
C TRP A 520 -6.91 28.20 15.91
N SER A 521 -7.50 28.31 17.10
CA SER A 521 -8.85 28.85 17.33
C SER A 521 -8.91 29.57 18.67
N ASN A 522 -9.54 30.74 18.70
CA ASN A 522 -9.79 31.52 19.91
C ASN A 522 -11.23 31.41 20.42
N GLN A 523 -12.09 30.62 19.75
CA GLN A 523 -13.48 30.35 20.17
C GLN A 523 -13.65 28.93 20.72
N GLY A 524 -12.60 28.40 21.36
CA GLY A 524 -12.55 27.01 21.84
C GLY A 524 -12.33 26.00 20.69
N THR A 525 -12.61 24.72 20.97
CA THR A 525 -12.27 23.60 20.06
C THR A 525 -13.27 23.39 18.91
N ARG A 526 -14.40 24.10 18.90
CA ARG A 526 -15.49 23.91 17.93
C ARG A 526 -15.07 24.23 16.49
N ASP A 527 -14.34 25.31 16.31
CA ASP A 527 -13.88 25.77 14.99
C ASP A 527 -12.62 25.03 14.50
N LEU A 528 -11.95 24.29 15.40
CA LEU A 528 -10.85 23.38 15.04
C LEU A 528 -11.39 22.07 14.44
N ALA A 529 -12.53 21.59 14.94
CA ALA A 529 -13.16 20.33 14.54
C ALA A 529 -13.79 20.34 13.12
N THR A 530 -14.04 21.53 12.55
CA THR A 530 -14.66 21.69 11.23
C THR A 530 -13.69 21.55 10.06
N SER A 531 -12.38 21.53 10.33
CA SER A 531 -11.35 21.62 9.28
C SER A 531 -10.83 20.29 8.74
N ASN A 532 -11.39 19.14 9.17
CA ASN A 532 -11.26 17.80 8.54
C ASN A 532 -11.98 16.66 9.32
N SER A 533 -12.47 16.88 10.55
CA SER A 533 -12.95 15.82 11.46
C SER A 533 -14.48 15.72 11.60
N SER A 534 -15.26 16.59 10.95
CA SER A 534 -16.73 16.56 11.07
C SER A 534 -17.42 15.49 10.21
N ALA A 535 -16.70 14.77 9.35
CA ALA A 535 -17.35 13.81 8.45
C ALA A 535 -17.90 12.58 9.19
N GLY A 536 -17.31 12.20 10.35
CA GLY A 536 -17.61 10.95 11.09
C GLY A 536 -18.50 11.03 12.32
N ARG A 537 -19.12 12.19 12.63
CA ARG A 537 -20.00 12.28 13.81
C ARG A 537 -21.44 11.94 13.46
N SER A 538 -21.73 10.65 13.32
CA SER A 538 -23.06 10.10 13.60
C SER A 538 -23.05 9.51 15.02
N ASP A 539 -24.03 9.92 15.81
CA ASP A 539 -24.28 9.58 17.21
C ASP A 539 -24.68 8.10 17.39
N VAL A 540 -23.80 7.17 16.98
CA VAL A 540 -24.05 5.72 17.01
C VAL A 540 -23.08 5.07 18.00
N GLY A 541 -23.60 4.75 19.18
CA GLY A 541 -23.02 3.76 20.08
C GLY A 541 -21.80 4.20 20.88
N ALA A 542 -21.96 5.23 21.71
CA ALA A 542 -21.11 5.45 22.87
C ALA A 542 -21.39 4.38 23.92
N ASP A 543 -21.01 3.12 23.67
CA ASP A 543 -20.89 2.08 24.69
C ASP A 543 -20.05 0.93 24.11
N ASN A 544 -18.91 0.67 24.76
CA ASN A 544 -17.99 -0.46 24.56
C ASN A 544 -16.80 -0.27 23.60
N VAL A 545 -15.85 0.61 23.96
CA VAL A 545 -14.43 0.25 24.15
C VAL A 545 -13.87 1.23 25.20
N ARG A 546 -13.42 0.72 26.34
CA ARG A 546 -12.58 1.48 27.27
C ARG A 546 -11.17 1.53 26.68
N GLU A 547 -10.94 2.47 25.77
CA GLU A 547 -9.59 2.97 25.49
C GLU A 547 -9.26 4.01 26.55
N GLU A 548 -8.04 3.92 27.08
CA GLU A 548 -7.53 4.80 28.11
C GLU A 548 -7.59 6.27 27.67
N ALA A 549 -7.86 7.16 28.63
CA ALA A 549 -7.95 8.59 28.43
C ALA A 549 -6.63 9.16 27.89
N SER A 550 -6.49 9.20 26.56
CA SER A 550 -5.41 9.88 25.86
C SER A 550 -5.84 11.32 25.53
N ASP A 551 -4.88 12.22 25.27
CA ASP A 551 -5.12 13.60 24.83
C ASP A 551 -6.10 13.75 23.64
N SER A 552 -6.45 12.66 22.94
CA SER A 552 -7.53 12.66 21.94
C SER A 552 -8.93 12.89 22.55
N ASP A 553 -9.14 12.58 23.83
CA ASP A 553 -10.41 12.77 24.53
C ASP A 553 -10.74 14.23 24.84
N VAL A 554 -9.79 15.15 24.61
CA VAL A 554 -10.07 16.60 24.69
C VAL A 554 -11.01 17.05 23.56
N VAL A 555 -11.09 16.30 22.44
CA VAL A 555 -12.05 16.56 21.36
C VAL A 555 -13.48 16.12 21.76
N ASN A 556 -13.61 15.17 22.70
CA ASN A 556 -14.91 14.63 23.14
C ASN A 556 -15.68 15.54 24.09
N ARG A 557 -15.08 16.62 24.59
CA ARG A 557 -15.79 17.64 25.37
C ARG A 557 -15.65 18.97 24.66
N LEU A 558 -16.71 19.37 23.96
CA LEU A 558 -16.93 20.76 23.53
C LEU A 558 -16.88 21.67 24.77
N ARG A 559 -15.67 22.06 25.20
CA ARG A 559 -15.48 23.02 26.28
C ARG A 559 -15.64 24.41 25.68
N LEU A 560 -16.76 25.04 26.00
CA LEU A 560 -16.98 26.48 25.87
C LEU A 560 -16.14 27.17 26.96
N ASP A 561 -14.83 27.28 26.74
CA ASP A 561 -13.98 28.16 27.53
C ASP A 561 -13.32 29.15 26.56
N SER A 562 -13.17 30.42 26.97
CA SER A 562 -12.63 31.51 26.14
C SER A 562 -11.12 31.43 25.94
N ARG A 563 -10.56 30.22 25.99
CA ARG A 563 -9.12 29.95 25.87
C ARG A 563 -8.74 29.69 24.41
N THR A 564 -7.53 30.09 24.05
CA THR A 564 -6.93 29.78 22.76
C THR A 564 -6.46 28.33 22.74
N TYR A 565 -6.79 27.62 21.66
CA TYR A 565 -6.31 26.26 21.42
C TYR A 565 -5.58 26.19 20.09
N PHE A 566 -4.55 25.34 20.04
CA PHE A 566 -3.74 25.10 18.86
C PHE A 566 -3.96 23.67 18.36
N THR A 567 -3.99 23.50 17.05
CA THR A 567 -3.85 22.19 16.42
C THR A 567 -2.41 21.95 16.05
N TYR A 568 -1.94 20.73 16.21
CA TYR A 568 -0.57 20.38 15.89
C TYR A 568 -0.44 18.97 15.31
N LEU A 569 0.66 18.77 14.60
CA LEU A 569 1.11 17.49 14.07
C LEU A 569 2.24 16.95 14.96
N ARG A 570 2.17 15.68 15.35
CA ARG A 570 3.28 14.97 16.01
C ARG A 570 4.25 14.41 14.97
N THR A 571 5.47 14.15 15.39
CA THR A 571 6.52 13.56 14.54
C THR A 571 6.11 12.21 13.94
N THR A 572 5.40 11.39 14.72
CA THR A 572 5.10 9.98 14.38
C THR A 572 3.67 9.73 13.89
N SER A 573 2.82 10.75 13.78
CA SER A 573 1.39 10.58 13.51
C SER A 573 0.89 11.53 12.43
N ALA A 574 0.01 11.02 11.57
CA ALA A 574 -0.74 11.81 10.58
C ALA A 574 -1.90 12.60 11.19
N GLU A 575 -2.28 12.25 12.43
CA GLU A 575 -3.43 12.82 13.10
C GLU A 575 -3.14 14.24 13.60
N ARG A 576 -4.17 15.09 13.54
CA ARG A 576 -4.12 16.41 14.19
C ARG A 576 -4.53 16.25 15.64
N TYR A 577 -3.70 16.78 16.53
CA TYR A 577 -3.97 16.86 17.95
C TYR A 577 -4.33 18.29 18.32
N VAL A 578 -4.97 18.47 19.48
CA VAL A 578 -5.30 19.79 20.04
C VAL A 578 -4.50 19.96 21.32
N ILE A 579 -3.97 21.17 21.54
CA ILE A 579 -3.23 21.54 22.75
C ILE A 579 -3.66 22.93 23.23
N ALA A 580 -3.62 23.14 24.54
CA ALA A 580 -3.84 24.44 25.15
C ALA A 580 -2.57 25.29 25.06
N GLU A 581 -2.73 26.61 25.11
CA GLU A 581 -1.63 27.57 25.05
C GLU A 581 -0.56 27.36 26.15
N ASP A 582 -1.00 27.00 27.35
CA ASP A 582 -0.14 26.85 28.55
C ASP A 582 0.84 25.66 28.45
N ASP A 583 0.59 24.70 27.55
CA ASP A 583 1.35 23.45 27.43
C ASP A 583 2.41 23.47 26.30
N ILE A 584 2.65 24.64 25.71
CA ILE A 584 3.55 24.84 24.56
C ILE A 584 4.87 25.48 25.01
N GLU A 585 5.98 24.78 24.77
CA GLU A 585 7.35 25.33 24.88
C GLU A 585 7.99 25.45 23.49
N ILE A 586 8.22 26.66 22.98
CA ILE A 586 8.74 26.87 21.62
C ILE A 586 10.21 26.46 21.51
N ILE A 587 10.52 25.71 20.44
CA ILE A 587 11.88 25.34 20.08
C ILE A 587 12.42 26.33 19.06
N THR A 588 13.59 26.89 19.35
CA THR A 588 14.30 27.85 18.49
C THR A 588 15.59 27.27 17.91
N ASP A 589 16.04 26.12 18.40
CA ASP A 589 17.25 25.44 17.94
C ASP A 589 16.92 24.48 16.76
N PRO A 590 17.38 24.79 15.53
CA PRO A 590 17.12 23.95 14.37
C PRO A 590 17.87 22.62 14.40
N ASP A 591 18.87 22.44 15.27
CA ASP A 591 19.61 21.18 15.39
C ASP A 591 18.86 20.15 16.25
N VAL A 592 17.88 20.61 17.05
CA VAL A 592 16.93 19.76 17.78
C VAL A 592 15.77 19.30 16.89
N VAL A 593 15.54 19.99 15.77
CA VAL A 593 14.47 19.71 14.82
C VAL A 593 15.05 19.03 13.58
N ASP A 594 15.05 17.69 13.58
CA ASP A 594 15.34 16.97 12.33
C ASP A 594 14.20 17.22 11.33
N SER A 595 14.52 17.64 10.11
CA SER A 595 13.54 17.81 9.04
C SER A 595 12.84 16.50 8.66
N ASN A 596 13.50 15.36 8.90
CA ASN A 596 12.91 14.03 8.67
C ASN A 596 11.96 13.60 9.80
N LEU A 597 11.92 14.34 10.91
CA LEU A 597 11.13 14.01 12.08
C LEU A 597 9.61 14.16 11.82
N PHE A 598 9.20 14.98 10.85
CA PHE A 598 7.80 15.25 10.54
C PHE A 598 7.41 14.74 9.15
N HIS A 599 7.23 13.41 9.03
CA HIS A 599 6.87 12.75 7.76
C HIS A 599 5.61 13.34 7.08
N TYR A 600 4.64 13.82 7.87
CA TYR A 600 3.38 14.39 7.38
C TYR A 600 3.42 15.91 7.22
N ALA A 601 4.56 16.58 7.46
CA ALA A 601 4.67 18.03 7.38
C ALA A 601 4.30 18.58 6.00
N GLY A 602 4.64 17.86 4.93
CA GLY A 602 4.35 18.30 3.56
C GLY A 602 2.86 18.49 3.27
N LYS A 603 1.96 17.86 4.04
CA LYS A 603 0.52 18.11 3.97
C LYS A 603 0.14 19.56 4.30
N TYR A 604 0.94 20.22 5.14
CA TYR A 604 0.67 21.52 5.77
C TYR A 604 1.70 22.61 5.45
N PHE A 605 2.90 22.22 5.03
CA PHE A 605 4.04 23.11 4.94
C PHE A 605 4.78 22.93 3.63
N LYS A 606 5.31 24.04 3.10
CA LYS A 606 6.08 24.11 1.86
C LYS A 606 7.52 23.65 2.05
N ARG A 607 8.18 24.14 3.10
CA ARG A 607 9.58 23.87 3.46
C ARG A 607 9.84 24.18 4.94
N PHE A 608 10.96 23.67 5.46
CA PHE A 608 11.48 24.08 6.76
C PHE A 608 12.47 25.23 6.59
N ASN A 609 12.34 26.27 7.40
CA ASN A 609 13.28 27.39 7.45
C ASN A 609 14.18 27.25 8.69
N ARG A 610 15.46 26.92 8.46
CA ARG A 610 16.45 26.77 9.53
C ARG A 610 16.76 28.09 10.24
N GLU A 611 16.66 29.23 9.57
CA GLU A 611 16.97 30.54 10.17
C GLU A 611 15.97 30.92 11.26
N THR A 612 14.70 30.55 11.08
CA THR A 612 13.61 30.87 12.01
C THR A 612 13.17 29.67 12.84
N CYS A 613 13.82 28.51 12.65
CA CYS A 613 13.43 27.22 13.23
C CYS A 613 11.91 26.94 13.10
N SER A 614 11.36 27.18 11.91
CA SER A 614 9.92 27.07 11.67
C SER A 614 9.59 26.56 10.27
N PHE A 615 8.44 25.91 10.15
CA PHE A 615 7.89 25.47 8.89
C PHE A 615 7.10 26.58 8.19
N VAL A 616 7.30 26.73 6.88
CA VAL A 616 6.58 27.71 6.08
C VAL A 616 5.21 27.14 5.68
N SER A 617 4.13 27.75 6.15
CA SER A 617 2.75 27.33 5.86
C SER A 617 2.44 27.27 4.37
N ASN A 618 1.80 26.17 3.94
CA ASN A 618 1.16 26.07 2.62
C ASN A 618 -0.33 26.45 2.67
N ASN A 619 -0.87 26.77 3.85
CA ASN A 619 -2.30 26.93 4.11
C ASN A 619 -2.72 28.41 4.24
N ARG A 620 -2.40 29.21 3.22
CA ARG A 620 -2.75 30.65 3.18
C ARG A 620 -4.25 30.89 3.00
N GLU A 621 -4.99 29.91 2.47
CA GLU A 621 -6.44 30.01 2.27
C GLU A 621 -7.20 30.05 3.60
N GLN A 622 -6.74 29.28 4.59
CA GLN A 622 -7.38 29.21 5.91
C GLN A 622 -6.76 30.20 6.89
N PHE A 623 -5.45 30.40 6.85
CA PHE A 623 -4.69 31.27 7.75
C PHE A 623 -3.78 32.19 6.92
N PRO A 624 -4.32 33.29 6.37
CA PRO A 624 -3.59 34.13 5.42
C PRO A 624 -2.37 34.84 6.04
N ASP A 625 -2.45 35.17 7.34
CA ASP A 625 -1.47 36.00 8.06
C ASP A 625 -0.35 35.21 8.77
N ASP A 626 -0.38 33.87 8.67
CA ASP A 626 0.59 32.94 9.29
C ASP A 626 1.51 32.24 8.26
#